data_AF-A0A2G9SLM1-F1
#
_entry.id   AF-A0A2G9SLM1-F1
#
_cell.length_a   1.000
_cell.length_b   1.000
_cell.length_c   1.000
_cell.angle_alpha   90.00
_cell.angle_beta   90.00
_cell.angle_gamma   90.00
#
_symmetry.space_group_name_H-M   'P 1'
#
loop_
_entity.id
_entity.type
_entity.pdbx_description
1 polymer ?
#
loop_
_entity_poly.entity_id
_entity_poly.type
_entity_poly.pdbx_seq_one_letter_code
_entity_poly.pdbx_strand_id
1 'polypeptide(L)'
;MRGQTNVHLNRDFFLRNKAKDRSDTFINLREVLNRFRLPAGEYVIVPSTFEPHKVGDFCMRVFSEKNAESQVVDDKIEANIDEPDLSEDHIDANFRKLFLQLAGEDKEISAFELHGILQKVISRQTDIKSDGFSLETCKTIVDLLDSDGSGKLGLKEFNILWSKLQKYQKIYRSIDVDRSGTMNTTEMRKALEAAGFKLNSQIHQLLVARFADENYSIDFDNFVRCLIRLEIMFKIFKQMDTENSGVVPLSFDSWMSFTVM
;
A
#
# COMPACT_ATOMS: atom_id res chain seq x y z
N MET A 1 -21.39 15.81 1.00
CA MET A 1 -20.12 16.11 0.30
C MET A 1 -20.53 16.87 -0.94
N ARG A 2 -20.33 18.19 -1.01
CA ARG A 2 -20.50 18.95 -2.25
C ARG A 2 -19.09 19.20 -2.81
N GLY A 3 -18.82 18.79 -4.04
CA GLY A 3 -17.57 19.08 -4.74
C GLY A 3 -16.31 18.36 -4.24
N GLN A 4 -16.42 17.31 -3.41
CA GLN A 4 -15.27 16.47 -3.05
C GLN A 4 -15.17 15.28 -4.00
N THR A 5 -14.15 15.29 -4.84
CA THR A 5 -13.98 14.36 -5.96
C THR A 5 -12.82 13.39 -5.75
N ASN A 6 -11.93 13.75 -4.83
CA ASN A 6 -10.70 13.01 -4.48
C ASN A 6 -10.88 12.15 -3.23
N VAL A 7 -12.00 11.43 -3.13
CA VAL A 7 -12.33 10.62 -1.95
C VAL A 7 -13.00 9.33 -2.38
N HIS A 8 -12.42 8.20 -2.00
CA HIS A 8 -13.10 6.93 -2.08
C HIS A 8 -14.17 6.81 -0.97
N LEU A 9 -15.38 6.40 -1.34
CA LEU A 9 -16.48 6.24 -0.39
C LEU A 9 -16.39 4.89 0.31
N ASN A 10 -16.19 4.90 1.63
CA ASN A 10 -16.04 3.67 2.40
C ASN A 10 -17.38 2.94 2.65
N ARG A 11 -17.29 1.75 3.26
CA ARG A 11 -18.46 0.91 3.60
C ARG A 11 -19.52 1.67 4.41
N ASP A 12 -19.11 2.51 5.36
CA ASP A 12 -20.04 3.22 6.24
C ASP A 12 -20.91 4.22 5.48
N PHE A 13 -20.39 4.82 4.41
CA PHE A 13 -21.18 5.67 3.52
C PHE A 13 -22.36 4.89 2.93
N PHE A 14 -22.12 3.71 2.36
CA PHE A 14 -23.17 2.90 1.72
C PHE A 14 -24.13 2.25 2.72
N LEU A 15 -23.68 1.99 3.95
CA LEU A 15 -24.57 1.52 5.03
C LEU A 15 -25.55 2.60 5.51
N ARG A 16 -25.13 3.87 5.46
CA ARG A 16 -25.94 5.01 5.94
C ARG A 16 -26.77 5.68 4.84
N ASN A 17 -26.40 5.50 3.57
CA ASN A 17 -27.05 6.16 2.43
C ASN A 17 -27.73 5.13 1.52
N LYS A 18 -29.04 5.27 1.34
CA LYS A 18 -29.78 4.45 0.38
C LYS A 18 -29.54 4.96 -1.04
N ALA A 19 -29.46 4.04 -2.00
CA ALA A 19 -29.40 4.39 -3.42
C ALA A 19 -30.62 5.24 -3.79
N LYS A 20 -30.37 6.39 -4.43
CA LYS A 20 -31.46 7.26 -4.92
C LYS A 20 -32.20 6.63 -6.10
N ASP A 21 -31.44 5.93 -6.94
CA ASP A 21 -31.91 5.15 -8.07
C ASP A 21 -30.88 4.04 -8.37
N ARG A 22 -31.25 3.04 -9.18
CA ARG A 22 -30.38 1.91 -9.54
C ARG A 22 -30.84 1.25 -10.84
N SER A 23 -30.00 0.40 -11.42
CA SER A 23 -30.42 -0.47 -12.52
C SER A 23 -31.58 -1.37 -12.09
N ASP A 24 -32.53 -1.59 -13.00
CA ASP A 24 -33.74 -2.39 -12.73
C ASP A 24 -33.40 -3.82 -12.31
N THR A 25 -32.43 -4.44 -12.98
CA THR A 25 -31.97 -5.80 -12.73
C THR A 25 -30.51 -5.98 -13.07
N PHE A 26 -29.80 -6.80 -12.30
CA PHE A 26 -28.55 -7.41 -12.76
C PHE A 26 -28.89 -8.47 -13.80
N ILE A 27 -28.50 -8.23 -15.04
CA ILE A 27 -28.77 -9.12 -16.16
C ILE A 27 -27.46 -9.44 -16.89
N ASN A 28 -27.31 -10.68 -17.33
CA ASN A 28 -26.15 -11.13 -18.08
C ASN A 28 -26.25 -10.69 -19.55
N LEU A 29 -26.14 -9.38 -19.78
CA LEU A 29 -26.06 -8.77 -21.10
C LEU A 29 -24.76 -7.98 -21.21
N ARG A 30 -24.27 -7.82 -22.45
CA ARG A 30 -23.07 -7.03 -22.73
C ARG A 30 -23.20 -5.57 -22.27
N GLU A 31 -24.40 -5.01 -22.32
CA GLU A 31 -24.70 -3.65 -21.87
C GLU A 31 -26.01 -3.64 -21.09
N VAL A 32 -26.02 -2.89 -19.99
CA VAL A 32 -27.23 -2.57 -19.22
C VAL A 32 -27.46 -1.06 -19.36
N LEU A 33 -28.59 -0.69 -19.96
CA LEU A 33 -28.97 0.70 -20.19
C LEU A 33 -30.20 1.03 -19.34
N ASN A 34 -30.12 2.12 -18.58
CA ASN A 34 -31.24 2.67 -17.84
C ASN A 34 -31.39 4.17 -18.12
N ARG A 35 -32.61 4.67 -18.00
CA ARG A 35 -32.93 6.10 -18.13
C ARG A 35 -33.43 6.60 -16.79
N PHE A 36 -32.80 7.67 -16.31
CA PHE A 36 -33.10 8.24 -15.00
C PHE A 36 -33.60 9.67 -15.13
N ARG A 37 -34.45 10.08 -14.17
CA ARG A 37 -34.85 11.48 -14.00
C ARG A 37 -34.66 11.86 -12.54
N LEU A 38 -33.57 12.57 -12.28
CA LEU A 38 -33.17 12.96 -10.92
C LEU A 38 -33.28 14.48 -10.74
N PRO A 39 -33.56 14.96 -9.53
CA PRO A 39 -33.42 16.38 -9.19
C PRO A 39 -31.98 16.86 -9.44
N ALA A 40 -31.79 18.17 -9.67
CA ALA A 40 -30.45 18.73 -9.80
C ALA A 40 -29.62 18.47 -8.52
N GLY A 41 -28.41 17.94 -8.68
CA GLY A 41 -27.54 17.55 -7.59
C GLY A 41 -26.34 16.73 -8.05
N GLU A 42 -25.51 16.34 -7.08
CA GLU A 42 -24.36 15.46 -7.30
C GLU A 42 -24.74 14.01 -6.99
N TYR A 43 -24.34 13.09 -7.85
CA TYR A 43 -24.65 11.67 -7.74
C TYR A 43 -23.39 10.84 -7.95
N VAL A 44 -23.35 9.68 -7.30
CA VAL A 44 -22.27 8.70 -7.44
C VAL A 44 -22.85 7.46 -8.09
N ILE A 45 -22.25 7.02 -9.18
CA ILE A 45 -22.63 5.80 -9.89
C ILE A 45 -21.60 4.72 -9.51
N VAL A 46 -22.07 3.58 -9.01
CA VAL A 46 -21.22 2.46 -8.61
C VAL A 46 -21.46 1.27 -9.56
N PRO A 47 -20.65 1.10 -10.62
CA PRO A 47 -20.73 -0.07 -11.48
C PRO A 47 -20.21 -1.31 -10.74
N SER A 48 -20.91 -2.44 -10.89
CA SER A 48 -20.50 -3.71 -10.29
C SER A 48 -21.10 -4.90 -11.05
N THR A 49 -20.54 -6.08 -10.84
CA THR A 49 -21.20 -7.37 -11.10
C THR A 49 -22.08 -7.76 -9.93
N PHE A 50 -22.98 -8.71 -10.12
CA PHE A 50 -23.88 -9.16 -9.05
C PHE A 50 -23.11 -9.85 -7.92
N GLU A 51 -22.25 -10.80 -8.28
CA GLU A 51 -21.37 -11.49 -7.35
C GLU A 51 -20.03 -10.75 -7.23
N PRO A 52 -19.40 -10.75 -6.03
CA PRO A 52 -18.04 -10.26 -5.87
C PRO A 52 -17.03 -11.15 -6.62
N HIS A 53 -15.79 -10.67 -6.73
CA HIS A 53 -14.65 -11.40 -7.32
C HIS A 53 -14.81 -11.82 -8.79
N LYS A 54 -15.70 -11.16 -9.55
CA LYS A 54 -15.73 -11.29 -11.01
C LYS A 54 -14.83 -10.23 -11.63
N VAL A 55 -13.81 -10.68 -12.34
CA VAL A 55 -12.89 -9.81 -13.07
C VAL A 55 -13.51 -9.46 -14.43
N GLY A 56 -13.42 -8.19 -14.83
CA GLY A 56 -13.85 -7.75 -16.14
C GLY A 56 -13.60 -6.27 -16.37
N ASP A 57 -13.34 -5.91 -17.62
CA ASP A 57 -13.27 -4.53 -18.06
C ASP A 57 -14.67 -4.02 -18.44
N PHE A 58 -14.92 -2.73 -18.21
CA PHE A 58 -16.19 -2.11 -18.56
C PHE A 58 -15.99 -0.70 -19.11
N CYS A 59 -17.01 -0.22 -19.82
CA CYS A 59 -17.10 1.17 -20.25
C CYS A 59 -18.44 1.73 -19.77
N MET A 60 -18.40 2.87 -19.08
CA MET A 60 -19.60 3.60 -18.67
C MET A 60 -19.76 4.84 -19.53
N ARG A 61 -20.98 5.07 -20.02
CA ARG A 61 -21.34 6.24 -20.81
C ARG A 61 -22.54 6.92 -20.17
N VAL A 62 -22.44 8.22 -19.93
CA VAL A 62 -23.52 9.04 -19.37
C VAL A 62 -23.99 10.02 -20.43
N PHE A 63 -25.28 9.96 -20.74
CA PHE A 63 -25.94 10.88 -21.68
C PHE A 63 -26.93 11.73 -20.90
N SER A 64 -26.78 13.05 -20.96
CA SER A 64 -27.64 14.01 -20.26
C SER A 64 -28.24 15.01 -21.25
N GLU A 65 -29.51 15.38 -21.04
CA GLU A 65 -30.20 16.40 -21.86
C GLU A 65 -29.57 17.79 -21.70
N LYS A 66 -29.10 18.09 -20.48
CA LYS A 66 -28.38 19.31 -20.13
C LYS A 66 -26.92 18.96 -19.84
N ASN A 67 -26.04 19.96 -19.89
CA ASN A 67 -24.65 19.78 -19.47
C ASN A 67 -24.62 19.19 -18.05
N ALA A 68 -23.93 18.05 -17.91
CA ALA A 68 -23.67 17.39 -16.65
C ALA A 68 -22.19 17.01 -16.63
N GLU A 69 -21.48 17.52 -15.64
CA GLU A 69 -20.08 17.16 -15.42
C GLU A 69 -20.01 15.74 -14.86
N SER A 70 -19.06 14.96 -15.38
CA SER A 70 -18.78 13.60 -14.92
C SER A 70 -17.30 13.43 -14.66
N GLN A 71 -16.95 12.79 -13.55
CA GLN A 71 -15.57 12.49 -13.18
C GLN A 71 -15.50 11.18 -12.41
N VAL A 72 -14.33 10.56 -12.42
CA VAL A 72 -14.03 9.40 -11.58
C VAL A 72 -13.82 9.89 -10.16
N VAL A 73 -14.55 9.29 -9.20
CA VAL A 73 -14.42 9.59 -7.78
C VAL A 73 -13.54 8.53 -7.15
N ASP A 74 -12.30 8.91 -6.81
CA ASP A 74 -11.32 8.01 -6.23
C ASP A 74 -10.28 8.80 -5.41
N ASP A 75 -9.46 8.10 -4.63
CA ASP A 75 -8.42 8.76 -3.84
C ASP A 75 -7.28 9.29 -4.72
N LYS A 76 -6.75 10.44 -4.33
CA LYS A 76 -5.47 10.95 -4.87
C LYS A 76 -4.32 10.11 -4.35
N ILE A 77 -3.30 9.97 -5.19
CA ILE A 77 -2.06 9.29 -4.84
C ILE A 77 -1.25 10.22 -3.94
N GLU A 78 -1.16 9.89 -2.65
CA GLU A 78 -0.46 10.67 -1.64
C GLU A 78 0.22 9.72 -0.64
N ALA A 79 1.40 10.10 -0.15
CA ALA A 79 2.12 9.36 0.89
C ALA A 79 2.58 10.31 1.99
N ASN A 80 1.98 10.15 3.16
CA ASN A 80 2.28 10.85 4.41
C ASN A 80 2.84 9.84 5.41
N ILE A 81 4.09 9.43 5.16
CA ILE A 81 4.80 8.46 6.00
C ILE A 81 5.53 9.27 7.06
N ASP A 82 5.24 9.02 8.33
CA ASP A 82 6.05 9.59 9.42
C ASP A 82 7.47 9.04 9.30
N GLU A 83 8.44 9.91 9.04
CA GLU A 83 9.85 9.57 9.19
C GLU A 83 10.21 9.72 10.67
N PRO A 84 10.66 8.64 11.32
CA PRO A 84 11.05 8.73 12.71
C PRO A 84 12.32 9.58 12.80
N ASP A 85 12.23 10.76 13.42
CA ASP A 85 13.39 11.60 13.72
C ASP A 85 14.20 10.92 14.83
N LEU A 86 15.16 10.10 14.41
CA LEU A 86 16.00 9.30 15.29
C LEU A 86 17.44 9.79 15.16
N SER A 87 17.85 10.68 16.07
CA SER A 87 19.28 10.89 16.31
C SER A 87 19.87 9.64 16.97
N GLU A 88 21.15 9.34 16.69
CA GLU A 88 21.82 8.19 17.31
C GLU A 88 21.85 8.27 18.84
N ASP A 89 21.82 9.49 19.38
CA ASP A 89 21.86 9.75 20.82
C ASP A 89 20.56 9.37 21.53
N HIS A 90 19.44 9.28 20.80
CA HIS A 90 18.16 8.86 21.35
C HIS A 90 17.93 7.35 21.27
N ILE A 91 18.87 6.59 20.68
CA ILE A 91 18.77 5.13 20.57
C ILE A 91 19.06 4.50 21.94
N ASP A 92 18.10 3.69 22.44
CA ASP A 92 18.21 2.98 23.71
C ASP A 92 19.49 2.12 23.77
N ALA A 93 20.21 2.18 24.89
CA ALA A 93 21.44 1.41 25.10
C ALA A 93 21.22 -0.11 24.96
N ASN A 94 20.04 -0.61 25.32
CA ASN A 94 19.65 -2.00 25.12
C ASN A 94 19.51 -2.35 23.64
N PHE A 95 18.95 -1.45 22.82
CA PHE A 95 18.86 -1.63 21.37
C PHE A 95 20.24 -1.61 20.74
N ARG A 96 21.13 -0.72 21.19
CA ARG A 96 22.52 -0.67 20.75
C ARG A 96 23.27 -1.96 21.08
N LYS A 97 23.04 -2.53 22.27
CA LYS A 97 23.59 -3.83 22.66
C LYS A 97 23.02 -4.97 21.82
N LEU A 98 21.71 -4.95 21.54
CA LEU A 98 21.07 -5.91 20.65
C LEU A 98 21.66 -5.84 19.24
N PHE A 99 21.80 -4.64 18.68
CA PHE A 99 22.43 -4.42 17.38
C PHE A 99 23.85 -5.00 17.36
N LEU A 100 24.69 -4.68 18.35
CA LEU A 100 26.06 -5.23 18.43
C LEU A 100 26.13 -6.75 18.62
N GLN A 101 25.08 -7.37 19.15
CA GLN A 101 24.99 -8.84 19.24
C GLN A 101 24.56 -9.49 17.92
N LEU A 102 23.91 -8.73 17.05
CA LEU A 102 23.36 -9.20 15.78
C LEU A 102 24.26 -8.84 14.59
N ALA A 103 24.92 -7.69 14.66
CA ALA A 103 25.91 -7.22 13.70
C ALA A 103 27.22 -8.01 13.87
N GLY A 104 27.87 -8.31 12.76
CA GLY A 104 29.14 -9.03 12.73
C GLY A 104 30.32 -8.19 13.25
N GLU A 105 31.54 -8.65 12.94
CA GLU A 105 32.78 -7.94 13.29
C GLU A 105 32.88 -6.55 12.65
N ASP A 106 32.19 -6.36 11.53
CA ASP A 106 32.08 -5.11 10.76
C ASP A 106 31.12 -4.10 11.38
N LYS A 107 30.32 -4.48 12.40
CA LYS A 107 29.31 -3.64 13.07
C LYS A 107 28.25 -3.10 12.13
N GLU A 108 27.97 -3.83 11.06
CA GLU A 108 26.90 -3.57 10.10
C GLU A 108 26.02 -4.81 9.98
N ILE A 109 24.79 -4.64 9.49
CA ILE A 109 23.87 -5.76 9.27
C ILE A 109 23.64 -5.90 7.76
N SER A 110 24.13 -6.99 7.19
CA SER A 110 23.85 -7.37 5.81
C SER A 110 22.42 -7.91 5.62
N ALA A 111 21.94 -7.96 4.38
CA ALA A 111 20.64 -8.55 4.05
C ALA A 111 20.50 -10.02 4.53
N PHE A 112 21.61 -10.78 4.56
CA PHE A 112 21.62 -12.17 5.04
C PHE A 112 21.46 -12.26 6.56
N GLU A 113 22.15 -11.38 7.30
CA GLU A 113 21.99 -11.28 8.76
C GLU A 113 20.59 -10.78 9.12
N LEU A 114 20.10 -9.77 8.38
CA LEU A 114 18.74 -9.26 8.53
C LEU A 114 17.70 -10.37 8.35
N HIS A 115 17.83 -11.19 7.31
CA HIS A 115 16.98 -12.36 7.11
C HIS A 115 16.99 -13.30 8.33
N GLY A 116 18.16 -13.64 8.86
CA GLY A 116 18.28 -14.47 10.06
C GLY A 116 17.65 -13.86 11.31
N ILE A 117 17.76 -12.54 11.48
CA ILE A 117 17.14 -11.79 12.59
C ILE A 117 15.61 -11.84 12.45
N LEU A 118 15.08 -11.46 11.29
CA LEU A 118 13.65 -11.39 11.07
C LEU A 118 12.99 -12.77 11.15
N GLN A 119 13.67 -13.83 10.68
CA GLN A 119 13.18 -15.20 10.81
C GLN A 119 13.05 -15.64 12.28
N LYS A 120 14.02 -15.27 13.13
CA LYS A 120 13.95 -15.53 14.58
C LYS A 120 12.82 -14.75 15.26
N VAL A 121 12.48 -13.57 14.73
CA VAL A 121 11.43 -12.71 15.28
C VAL A 121 10.04 -13.23 14.90
N ILE A 122 9.85 -13.62 13.64
CA ILE A 122 8.59 -14.23 13.16
C ILE A 122 8.36 -15.59 13.81
N SER A 123 9.36 -16.47 13.89
CA SER A 123 9.18 -17.81 14.47
C SER A 123 8.75 -17.81 15.94
N ARG A 124 8.96 -16.70 16.66
CA ARG A 124 8.47 -16.51 18.04
C ARG A 124 7.03 -16.01 18.11
N GLN A 125 6.44 -15.60 16.99
CA GLN A 125 5.10 -15.04 16.89
C GLN A 125 4.16 -16.08 16.28
N THR A 126 3.26 -16.62 17.09
CA THR A 126 2.30 -17.65 16.65
C THR A 126 1.07 -17.08 15.94
N ASP A 127 0.92 -15.75 15.96
CA ASP A 127 -0.24 -15.02 15.46
C ASP A 127 -0.07 -14.48 14.03
N ILE A 128 1.11 -14.65 13.43
CA ILE A 128 1.40 -14.23 12.06
C ILE A 128 1.67 -15.49 11.23
N LYS A 129 0.86 -15.72 10.19
CA LYS A 129 1.16 -16.75 9.19
C LYS A 129 2.07 -16.12 8.14
N SER A 130 3.30 -16.58 8.12
CA SER A 130 4.25 -16.28 7.05
C SER A 130 5.27 -17.42 7.02
N ASP A 131 5.71 -17.79 5.82
CA ASP A 131 6.78 -18.77 5.64
C ASP A 131 8.16 -18.21 6.06
N GLY A 132 8.18 -16.94 6.50
CA GLY A 132 9.38 -16.19 6.81
C GLY A 132 9.56 -15.02 5.88
N PHE A 133 10.53 -14.16 6.18
CA PHE A 133 10.92 -13.11 5.24
C PHE A 133 11.75 -13.72 4.12
N SER A 134 11.45 -13.41 2.86
CA SER A 134 12.35 -13.80 1.78
C SER A 134 13.67 -13.01 1.82
N LEU A 135 14.74 -13.59 1.30
CA LEU A 135 16.01 -12.87 1.14
C LEU A 135 15.86 -11.66 0.20
N GLU A 136 14.96 -11.75 -0.78
CA GLU A 136 14.62 -10.63 -1.66
C GLU A 136 14.01 -9.47 -0.88
N THR A 137 13.05 -9.73 0.02
CA THR A 137 12.49 -8.71 0.91
C THR A 137 13.62 -8.05 1.71
N CYS A 138 14.54 -8.83 2.28
CA CYS A 138 15.65 -8.29 3.05
C CYS A 138 16.59 -7.41 2.22
N LYS A 139 16.85 -7.75 0.95
CA LYS A 139 17.64 -6.90 0.05
C LYS A 139 16.94 -5.57 -0.24
N THR A 140 15.66 -5.61 -0.65
CA THR A 140 14.87 -4.40 -0.90
C THR A 140 14.76 -3.50 0.34
N ILE A 141 14.77 -4.10 1.54
CA ILE A 141 14.81 -3.34 2.81
C ILE A 141 16.13 -2.59 2.96
N VAL A 142 17.25 -3.27 2.70
CA VAL A 142 18.57 -2.64 2.76
C VAL A 142 18.62 -1.50 1.75
N ASP A 143 18.20 -1.74 0.50
CA ASP A 143 18.19 -0.73 -0.56
C ASP A 143 17.34 0.52 -0.21
N LEU A 144 16.27 0.38 0.60
CA LEU A 144 15.46 1.53 1.06
C LEU A 144 16.20 2.41 2.08
N LEU A 145 17.01 1.81 2.94
CA LEU A 145 17.51 2.44 4.16
C LEU A 145 19.00 2.77 4.10
N ASP A 146 19.74 2.05 3.26
CA ASP A 146 21.16 2.24 2.98
C ASP A 146 21.40 3.60 2.32
N SER A 147 21.60 4.60 3.17
CA SER A 147 21.77 5.98 2.74
C SER A 147 23.23 6.30 2.42
N ASP A 148 24.16 5.47 2.90
CA ASP A 148 25.60 5.62 2.70
C ASP A 148 26.16 4.75 1.57
N GLY A 149 25.33 3.85 1.00
CA GLY A 149 25.69 2.99 -0.12
C GLY A 149 26.62 1.84 0.28
N SER A 150 26.65 1.47 1.57
CA SER A 150 27.47 0.38 2.10
C SER A 150 27.00 -1.01 1.66
N GLY A 151 25.76 -1.12 1.18
CA GLY A 151 25.07 -2.39 0.92
C GLY A 151 24.67 -3.13 2.20
N LYS A 152 24.74 -2.46 3.35
CA LYS A 152 24.43 -2.99 4.69
C LYS A 152 23.73 -1.92 5.52
N LEU A 153 23.30 -2.28 6.73
CA LEU A 153 22.62 -1.36 7.64
C LEU A 153 23.48 -1.03 8.85
N GLY A 154 23.76 0.26 9.01
CA GLY A 154 24.32 0.82 10.24
C GLY A 154 23.29 0.85 11.40
N LEU A 155 23.75 1.25 12.58
CA LEU A 155 22.91 1.28 13.79
C LEU A 155 21.67 2.17 13.61
N LYS A 156 21.85 3.37 13.05
CA LYS A 156 20.75 4.33 12.82
C LYS A 156 19.72 3.78 11.85
N GLU A 157 20.18 3.23 10.73
CA GLU A 157 19.35 2.68 9.66
C GLU A 157 18.58 1.44 10.16
N PHE A 158 19.24 0.56 10.89
CA PHE A 158 18.59 -0.60 11.52
C PHE A 158 17.56 -0.18 12.58
N ASN A 159 17.80 0.90 13.33
CA ASN A 159 16.81 1.41 14.29
C ASN A 159 15.56 1.97 13.59
N ILE A 160 15.74 2.68 12.47
CA ILE A 160 14.65 3.15 11.62
C ILE A 160 13.86 1.95 11.07
N LEU A 161 14.56 0.94 10.55
CA LEU A 161 13.95 -0.30 10.07
C LEU A 161 13.09 -0.93 11.15
N TRP A 162 13.68 -1.15 12.33
CA TRP A 162 13.01 -1.84 13.42
C TRP A 162 11.75 -1.11 13.87
N SER A 163 11.83 0.21 13.97
CA SER A 163 10.68 1.08 14.30
C SER A 163 9.56 0.96 13.25
N LYS A 164 9.93 0.94 11.96
CA LYS A 164 8.98 0.74 10.84
C LYS A 164 8.33 -0.64 10.89
N LEU A 165 9.12 -1.71 11.07
CA LEU A 165 8.61 -3.07 11.19
C LEU A 165 7.64 -3.23 12.36
N GLN A 166 7.94 -2.61 13.51
CA GLN A 166 7.00 -2.59 14.65
C GLN A 166 5.71 -1.84 14.33
N LYS A 167 5.76 -0.72 13.60
CA LYS A 167 4.57 0.01 13.13
C LYS A 167 3.74 -0.87 12.18
N TYR A 168 4.38 -1.50 11.20
CA TYR A 168 3.72 -2.37 10.22
C TYR A 168 3.10 -3.60 10.89
N GLN A 169 3.79 -4.21 11.85
CA GLN A 169 3.25 -5.31 12.65
C GLN A 169 2.01 -4.90 13.46
N LYS A 170 2.03 -3.70 14.07
CA LYS A 170 0.86 -3.17 14.80
C LYS A 170 -0.33 -2.92 13.87
N ILE A 171 -0.10 -2.37 12.68
CA ILE A 171 -1.13 -2.14 11.66
C ILE A 171 -1.69 -3.47 11.17
N TYR A 172 -0.83 -4.44 10.87
CA TYR A 172 -1.25 -5.76 10.40
C TYR A 172 -2.18 -6.43 11.40
N ARG A 173 -1.79 -6.46 12.68
CA ARG A 173 -2.58 -7.04 13.76
C ARG A 173 -3.88 -6.29 14.08
N SER A 174 -3.91 -4.97 13.91
CA SER A 174 -5.13 -4.20 14.18
C SER A 174 -6.19 -4.37 13.09
N ILE A 175 -5.78 -4.78 11.90
CA ILE A 175 -6.63 -4.92 10.72
C ILE A 175 -7.03 -6.37 10.46
N ASP A 176 -6.22 -7.34 10.88
CA ASP A 176 -6.57 -8.78 10.91
C ASP A 176 -7.66 -9.07 11.96
N VAL A 177 -8.87 -8.55 11.71
CA VAL A 177 -10.02 -8.62 12.61
C VAL A 177 -10.51 -10.05 12.76
N ASP A 178 -10.39 -10.85 11.69
CA ASP A 178 -10.79 -12.26 11.69
C ASP A 178 -9.70 -13.19 12.26
N ARG A 179 -8.51 -12.65 12.56
CA ARG A 179 -7.34 -13.39 13.05
C ARG A 179 -6.99 -14.57 12.14
N SER A 180 -7.24 -14.40 10.85
CA SER A 180 -6.90 -15.41 9.86
C SER A 180 -5.39 -15.60 9.74
N GLY A 181 -4.62 -14.58 10.17
CA GLY A 181 -3.17 -14.49 10.01
C GLY A 181 -2.77 -14.02 8.61
N THR A 182 -3.73 -13.60 7.78
CA THR A 182 -3.57 -13.15 6.39
C THR A 182 -4.46 -11.95 6.11
N MET A 183 -4.09 -11.09 5.17
CA MET A 183 -4.84 -9.88 4.86
C MET A 183 -5.57 -10.00 3.52
N ASN A 184 -6.88 -9.79 3.50
CA ASN A 184 -7.63 -9.75 2.25
C ASN A 184 -7.53 -8.39 1.53
N THR A 185 -8.06 -8.31 0.31
CA THR A 185 -7.97 -7.11 -0.54
C THR A 185 -8.62 -5.86 0.07
N THR A 186 -9.67 -6.02 0.88
CA THR A 186 -10.37 -4.90 1.52
C THR A 186 -9.60 -4.40 2.73
N GLU A 187 -9.00 -5.32 3.48
CA GLU A 187 -8.10 -5.02 4.59
C GLU A 187 -6.82 -4.35 4.12
N MET A 188 -6.26 -4.78 2.99
CA MET A 188 -5.08 -4.17 2.39
C MET A 188 -5.26 -2.68 2.12
N ARG A 189 -6.43 -2.26 1.62
CA ARG A 189 -6.73 -0.83 1.43
C ARG A 189 -6.67 -0.05 2.74
N LYS A 190 -7.32 -0.56 3.79
CA LYS A 190 -7.29 0.06 5.12
C LYS A 190 -5.89 0.08 5.73
N ALA A 191 -5.09 -0.96 5.46
CA ALA A 191 -3.73 -1.08 5.98
C ALA A 191 -2.77 -0.09 5.33
N LEU A 192 -2.90 0.11 4.02
CA LEU A 192 -2.17 1.15 3.29
C LEU A 192 -2.54 2.54 3.81
N GLU A 193 -3.83 2.82 4.01
CA GLU A 193 -4.29 4.09 4.59
C GLU A 193 -3.72 4.31 6.01
N ALA A 194 -3.74 3.29 6.86
CA ALA A 194 -3.18 3.34 8.22
C ALA A 194 -1.65 3.48 8.23
N ALA A 195 -0.96 2.98 7.20
CA ALA A 195 0.46 3.17 7.01
C ALA A 195 0.83 4.56 6.46
N GLY A 196 -0.16 5.35 6.03
CA GLY A 196 0.02 6.72 5.53
C GLY A 196 -0.03 6.83 4.01
N PHE A 197 -0.43 5.78 3.29
CA PHE A 197 -0.58 5.76 1.84
C PHE A 197 -2.04 5.90 1.42
N LYS A 198 -2.34 6.90 0.60
CA LYS A 198 -3.59 7.01 -0.14
C LYS A 198 -3.30 6.74 -1.61
N LEU A 199 -3.99 5.76 -2.19
CA LEU A 199 -3.74 5.31 -3.56
C LEU A 199 -5.07 5.18 -4.28
N ASN A 200 -5.05 5.41 -5.59
CA ASN A 200 -6.23 5.15 -6.40
C ASN A 200 -6.48 3.64 -6.54
N SER A 201 -7.68 3.29 -7.01
CA SER A 201 -8.13 1.92 -7.17
C SER A 201 -7.30 1.12 -8.17
N GLN A 202 -6.73 1.77 -9.19
CA GLN A 202 -5.84 1.13 -10.16
C GLN A 202 -4.55 0.62 -9.50
N ILE A 203 -3.89 1.45 -8.68
CA ILE A 203 -2.68 1.04 -7.96
C ILE A 203 -3.03 -0.06 -6.95
N HIS A 204 -4.14 0.06 -6.22
CA HIS A 204 -4.58 -1.01 -5.32
C HIS A 204 -4.74 -2.36 -6.04
N GLN A 205 -5.32 -2.38 -7.23
CA GLN A 205 -5.46 -3.60 -8.04
C GLN A 205 -4.11 -4.18 -8.44
N LEU A 206 -3.15 -3.33 -8.85
CA LEU A 206 -1.79 -3.77 -9.18
C LEU A 206 -1.05 -4.34 -7.97
N LEU A 207 -1.20 -3.72 -6.79
CA LEU A 207 -0.59 -4.22 -5.57
C LEU A 207 -1.17 -5.58 -5.17
N VAL A 208 -2.49 -5.73 -5.21
CA VAL A 208 -3.14 -7.03 -4.95
C VAL A 208 -2.68 -8.07 -5.97
N ALA A 209 -2.66 -7.75 -7.26
CA ALA A 209 -2.23 -8.69 -8.30
C ALA A 209 -0.75 -9.10 -8.17
N ARG A 210 0.08 -8.28 -7.53
CA ARG A 210 1.52 -8.54 -7.38
C ARG A 210 1.89 -9.26 -6.10
N PHE A 211 1.20 -8.95 -5.00
CA PHE A 211 1.57 -9.36 -3.64
C PHE A 211 0.58 -10.33 -2.98
N ALA A 212 -0.64 -10.48 -3.53
CA ALA A 212 -1.59 -11.47 -3.02
C ALA A 212 -1.37 -12.84 -3.65
N ASP A 213 -1.75 -13.88 -2.92
CA ASP A 213 -1.76 -15.26 -3.38
C ASP A 213 -2.97 -15.58 -4.29
N GLU A 214 -3.11 -16.85 -4.69
CA GLU A 214 -4.23 -17.33 -5.52
C GLU A 214 -5.61 -17.14 -4.85
N ASN A 215 -5.64 -17.00 -3.53
CA ASN A 215 -6.85 -16.76 -2.74
C ASN A 215 -7.08 -15.26 -2.46
N TYR A 216 -6.33 -14.37 -3.11
CA TYR A 216 -6.34 -12.93 -2.86
C TYR A 216 -6.02 -12.55 -1.40
N SER A 217 -5.19 -13.35 -0.75
CA SER A 217 -4.71 -13.16 0.61
C SER A 217 -3.24 -12.74 0.60
N ILE A 218 -2.88 -11.81 1.49
CA ILE A 218 -1.54 -11.23 1.60
C ILE A 218 -0.99 -11.57 2.98
N ASP A 219 0.10 -12.33 3.02
CA ASP A 219 0.80 -12.65 4.25
C ASP A 219 1.65 -11.46 4.74
N PHE A 220 2.27 -11.59 5.92
CA PHE A 220 3.02 -10.48 6.50
C PHE A 220 4.30 -10.13 5.71
N ASP A 221 5.01 -11.11 5.12
CA ASP A 221 6.19 -10.83 4.29
C ASP A 221 5.80 -10.00 3.06
N ASN A 222 4.77 -10.43 2.32
CA ASN A 222 4.30 -9.70 1.15
C ASN A 222 3.73 -8.32 1.50
N PHE A 223 3.09 -8.18 2.66
CA PHE A 223 2.63 -6.88 3.16
C PHE A 223 3.79 -5.92 3.42
N VAL A 224 4.82 -6.37 4.15
CA VAL A 224 6.01 -5.54 4.44
C VAL A 224 6.75 -5.21 3.16
N ARG A 225 6.96 -6.19 2.27
CA ARG A 225 7.59 -5.99 0.96
C ARG A 225 6.84 -4.96 0.12
N CYS A 226 5.50 -5.02 0.12
CA CYS A 226 4.66 -4.05 -0.56
C CYS A 226 4.88 -2.63 -0.03
N LEU A 227 4.77 -2.43 1.29
CA LEU A 227 4.92 -1.10 1.92
C LEU A 227 6.29 -0.49 1.68
N ILE A 228 7.34 -1.29 1.81
CA ILE A 228 8.73 -0.86 1.64
C ILE A 228 8.98 -0.49 0.19
N ARG A 229 8.54 -1.32 -0.76
CA ARG A 229 8.65 -0.99 -2.19
C ARG A 229 7.87 0.28 -2.55
N LEU A 230 6.69 0.47 -1.97
CA LEU A 230 5.91 1.69 -2.18
C LEU A 230 6.66 2.92 -1.64
N GLU A 231 7.20 2.83 -0.43
CA GLU A 231 8.01 3.90 0.18
C GLU A 231 9.22 4.27 -0.68
N ILE A 232 9.97 3.29 -1.21
CA ILE A 232 11.08 3.52 -2.13
C ILE A 232 10.60 4.33 -3.35
N MET A 233 9.52 3.89 -3.99
CA MET A 233 8.99 4.55 -5.19
C MET A 233 8.57 5.99 -4.89
N PHE A 234 7.90 6.25 -3.77
CA PHE A 234 7.53 7.61 -3.36
C PHE A 234 8.76 8.48 -3.06
N LYS A 235 9.78 7.93 -2.39
CA LYS A 235 11.01 8.67 -2.08
C LYS A 235 11.79 9.04 -3.34
N ILE A 236 12.03 8.07 -4.23
CA ILE A 236 12.73 8.31 -5.50
C ILE A 236 11.97 9.37 -6.30
N PHE A 237 10.65 9.23 -6.45
CA PHE A 237 9.87 10.20 -7.21
C PHE A 237 9.93 11.61 -6.62
N LYS A 238 9.77 11.75 -5.30
CA LYS A 238 9.84 13.07 -4.61
C LYS A 238 11.24 13.69 -4.67
N GLN A 239 12.30 12.88 -4.61
CA GLN A 239 13.67 13.37 -4.75
C GLN A 239 13.94 13.93 -6.15
N MET A 240 13.31 13.36 -7.18
CA MET A 240 13.48 13.79 -8.56
C MET A 240 12.55 14.94 -8.96
N ASP A 241 11.33 14.97 -8.43
CA ASP A 241 10.34 16.03 -8.70
C ASP A 241 10.56 17.25 -7.79
N THR A 242 11.71 17.90 -7.93
CA THR A 242 12.11 19.06 -7.11
C THR A 242 11.16 20.25 -7.23
N GLU A 243 10.46 20.37 -8.36
CA GLU A 243 9.50 21.43 -8.66
C GLU A 243 8.06 21.09 -8.24
N ASN A 244 7.80 19.88 -7.71
CA ASN A 244 6.47 19.35 -7.42
C ASN A 244 5.52 19.47 -8.63
N SER A 245 6.05 19.22 -9.82
CA SER A 245 5.32 19.30 -11.08
C SER A 245 4.38 18.11 -11.28
N GLY A 246 4.61 17.02 -10.55
CA GLY A 246 3.94 15.73 -10.74
C GLY A 246 4.49 14.92 -11.93
N VAL A 247 5.59 15.37 -12.55
CA VAL A 247 6.20 14.72 -13.73
C VAL A 247 7.72 14.68 -13.57
N VAL A 248 8.30 13.48 -13.70
CA VAL A 248 9.77 13.30 -13.66
C VAL A 248 10.28 12.89 -15.05
N PRO A 249 11.09 13.71 -15.73
CA PRO A 249 11.73 13.32 -16.99
C PRO A 249 12.92 12.38 -16.71
N LEU A 250 12.93 11.22 -17.37
CA LEU A 250 13.99 10.20 -17.22
C LEU A 250 14.64 9.88 -18.56
N SER A 251 15.98 9.77 -18.56
CA SER A 251 16.68 9.07 -19.63
C SER A 251 16.49 7.56 -19.51
N PHE A 252 16.71 6.83 -20.60
CA PHE A 252 16.59 5.37 -20.59
C PHE A 252 17.55 4.71 -19.58
N ASP A 253 18.79 5.19 -19.48
CA ASP A 253 19.77 4.67 -18.52
C ASP A 253 19.32 4.90 -17.07
N SER A 254 18.79 6.08 -16.77
CA SER A 254 18.26 6.40 -15.43
C SER A 254 17.07 5.50 -15.11
N TRP A 255 16.14 5.35 -16.06
CA TRP A 255 14.98 4.46 -15.91
C TRP A 255 15.39 3.00 -15.65
N MET A 256 16.35 2.48 -16.40
CA MET A 256 16.88 1.12 -16.19
C MET A 256 17.52 0.98 -14.80
N SER A 257 18.31 1.97 -14.37
CA SER A 257 18.92 1.96 -13.04
C SER A 257 17.88 1.92 -11.91
N PHE A 258 16.76 2.64 -12.05
CA PHE A 258 15.71 2.67 -11.03
C PHE A 258 14.79 1.45 -11.03
N THR A 259 14.63 0.78 -12.17
CA THR A 259 13.73 -0.38 -12.29
C THR A 259 14.39 -1.71 -11.94
N VAL A 260 15.71 -1.77 -12.04
CA VAL A 260 16.52 -2.95 -11.70
C VAL A 260 16.87 -2.99 -10.21
N MET A 261 16.97 -1.83 -9.57
CA MET A 261 17.02 -1.69 -8.11
C MET A 261 15.69 -2.17 -7.50
#